data_AF-A0A838GZH4-F1
#
_entry.id   AF-A0A838GZH4-F1
#
_cell.length_a   1.000
_cell.length_b   1.000
_cell.length_c   1.000
_cell.angle_alpha   90.00
_cell.angle_beta   90.00
_cell.angle_gamma   90.00
#
_symmetry.space_group_name_H-M   'P 1'
#
loop_
_entity.id
_entity.type
_entity.pdbx_description
1 polymer ?
#
loop_
_entity_poly.entity_id
_entity_poly.type
_entity_poly.pdbx_seq_one_letter_code
_entity_poly.pdbx_strand_id
1 'polypeptide(L)'
;EDKRAEAEQRNRRYRETKDLRRHLERVEAELVTAEARVADLTRTLADPAVYDDAEQVKQVVATHNVAKDRAAELFAEWERLSTRLEAAEARAGV
;
A
#
# COMPACT_ATOMS: atom_id res chain seq x y z
N GLU A 1 -33.96 -19.39 17.28
CA GLU A 1 -33.04 -19.35 16.11
C GLU A 1 -32.16 -18.10 16.13
N ASP A 2 -32.52 -17.07 16.90
CA ASP A 2 -31.80 -15.80 17.10
C ASP A 2 -30.33 -15.91 17.51
N LYS A 3 -30.00 -16.81 18.45
CA LYS A 3 -28.60 -16.96 18.94
C LYS A 3 -27.61 -17.39 17.85
N ARG A 4 -28.05 -18.14 16.83
CA ARG A 4 -27.19 -18.56 15.71
C ARG A 4 -26.97 -17.39 14.75
N ALA A 5 -28.04 -16.69 14.38
CA ALA A 5 -27.98 -15.53 13.50
C ALA A 5 -27.11 -14.38 14.07
N GLU A 6 -27.20 -14.11 15.38
CA GLU A 6 -26.33 -13.12 16.04
C GLU A 6 -24.85 -13.54 16.05
N ALA A 7 -24.56 -14.81 16.34
CA ALA A 7 -23.20 -15.33 16.32
C ALA A 7 -22.59 -15.28 14.91
N GLU A 8 -23.36 -15.60 13.88
CA GLU A 8 -22.95 -15.52 12.48
C GLU A 8 -22.66 -14.08 12.05
N GLN A 9 -23.51 -13.12 12.45
CA GLN A 9 -23.26 -11.69 12.17
C GLN A 9 -21.98 -11.18 12.84
N ARG A 10 -21.74 -11.52 14.10
CA ARG A 10 -20.50 -11.13 14.81
C ARG A 10 -19.26 -11.73 14.16
N ASN A 11 -19.31 -13.01 13.81
CA ASN A 11 -18.21 -13.70 13.15
C ASN A 11 -17.93 -13.12 11.75
N ARG A 12 -18.97 -12.74 10.99
CA ARG A 12 -18.81 -12.07 9.69
C ARG A 12 -18.10 -10.72 9.84
N ARG A 13 -18.52 -9.88 10.79
CA ARG A 13 -17.91 -8.56 11.06
C ARG A 13 -16.45 -8.69 11.51
N TYR A 14 -16.15 -9.67 12.35
CA TYR A 14 -14.78 -9.98 12.77
C TYR A 14 -13.88 -10.41 11.61
N ARG A 15 -14.38 -11.27 10.72
CA ARG A 15 -13.62 -11.70 9.52
C ARG A 15 -13.35 -10.53 8.58
N GLU A 16 -14.38 -9.73 8.28
CA GLU A 16 -14.25 -8.56 7.40
C GLU A 16 -13.18 -7.57 7.88
N THR A 17 -13.23 -7.17 9.16
CA THR A 17 -12.23 -6.26 9.75
C THR A 17 -10.83 -6.87 9.78
N LYS A 18 -10.72 -8.17 10.09
CA LYS A 18 -9.43 -8.89 10.08
C LYS A 18 -8.81 -8.97 8.69
N ASP A 19 -9.60 -9.26 7.66
CA ASP A 19 -9.12 -9.35 6.28
C ASP A 19 -8.70 -7.97 5.75
N LEU A 20 -9.45 -6.91 6.08
CA LEU A 20 -9.08 -5.53 5.75
C LEU A 20 -7.77 -5.09 6.42
N ARG A 21 -7.58 -5.38 7.72
CA ARG A 21 -6.32 -5.09 8.43
C ARG A 21 -5.13 -5.79 7.79
N ARG A 22 -5.25 -7.09 7.51
CA ARG A 22 -4.18 -7.84 6.84
C ARG A 22 -3.84 -7.29 5.46
N HIS A 23 -4.84 -6.81 4.72
CA HIS A 23 -4.60 -6.21 3.43
C HIS A 23 -3.87 -4.87 3.57
N LEU A 24 -4.31 -4.05 4.52
CA LEU A 24 -3.67 -2.77 4.82
C LEU A 24 -2.19 -2.95 5.21
N GLU A 25 -1.88 -3.91 6.09
CA GLU A 25 -0.51 -4.25 6.50
C GLU A 25 0.38 -4.63 5.30
N ARG A 26 -0.17 -5.34 4.31
CA ARG A 26 0.57 -5.71 3.09
C ARG A 26 0.82 -4.50 2.21
N VAL A 27 -0.22 -3.71 1.94
CA VAL A 27 -0.11 -2.50 1.12
C VAL A 27 0.87 -1.51 1.75
N GLU A 28 0.89 -1.38 3.06
CA GLU A 28 1.84 -0.54 3.79
C GLU A 28 3.29 -1.03 3.62
N ALA A 29 3.53 -2.35 3.76
CA ALA A 29 4.87 -2.92 3.54
C ALA A 29 5.34 -2.75 2.08
N GLU A 30 4.43 -2.91 1.11
CA GLU A 30 4.71 -2.65 -0.30
C GLU A 30 4.99 -1.17 -0.56
N LEU A 31 4.24 -0.26 0.08
CA LEU A 31 4.43 1.18 -0.04
C LEU A 31 5.81 1.59 0.45
N VAL A 32 6.20 1.15 1.65
CA VAL A 32 7.54 1.39 2.22
C VAL A 32 8.63 0.89 1.27
N THR A 33 8.44 -0.27 0.66
CA THR A 33 9.40 -0.83 -0.32
C THR A 33 9.49 0.03 -1.57
N ALA A 34 8.36 0.47 -2.12
CA ALA A 34 8.30 1.33 -3.30
C ALA A 34 8.94 2.70 -3.02
N GLU A 35 8.64 3.33 -1.88
CA GLU A 35 9.23 4.59 -1.45
C GLU A 35 10.74 4.50 -1.23
N ALA A 36 11.21 3.42 -0.61
CA ALA A 36 12.65 3.16 -0.46
C ALA A 36 13.34 3.05 -1.82
N ARG A 37 12.69 2.41 -2.80
CA ARG A 37 13.21 2.31 -4.17
C ARG A 37 13.25 3.66 -4.87
N VAL A 38 12.22 4.50 -4.71
CA VAL A 38 12.21 5.88 -5.21
C VAL A 38 13.38 6.67 -4.61
N ALA A 39 13.58 6.58 -3.30
CA ALA A 39 14.66 7.29 -2.60
C ALA A 39 16.05 6.85 -3.08
N ASP A 40 16.28 5.54 -3.24
CA ASP A 40 17.53 4.99 -3.76
C ASP A 40 17.82 5.49 -5.18
N LEU A 41 16.83 5.43 -6.09
CA LEU A 41 17.00 5.89 -7.46
C LEU A 41 17.16 7.41 -7.54
N THR A 42 16.50 8.16 -6.66
CA THR A 42 16.68 9.61 -6.54
C THR A 42 18.12 9.95 -6.15
N ARG A 43 18.70 9.19 -5.21
CA ARG A 43 20.11 9.35 -4.82
C ARG A 43 21.05 9.02 -5.98
N THR A 44 20.77 7.97 -6.75
CA THR A 44 21.54 7.64 -7.95
C THR A 44 21.47 8.76 -8.99
N LEU A 45 20.29 9.33 -9.23
CA LEU A 45 20.11 10.45 -10.17
C LEU A 45 20.74 11.76 -9.68
N ALA A 46 21.02 11.89 -8.38
CA ALA A 46 21.72 13.03 -7.83
C ALA A 46 23.26 12.95 -8.01
N ASP A 47 23.79 11.79 -8.39
CA ASP A 47 25.22 11.60 -8.68
C ASP A 47 25.53 12.09 -10.09
N PRO A 48 26.42 13.10 -10.28
CA PRO A 48 26.80 13.57 -11.61
C PRO A 48 27.43 12.48 -12.50
N ALA A 49 28.04 11.44 -11.93
CA ALA A 49 28.67 10.36 -12.68
C ALA A 49 27.65 9.49 -13.45
N VAL A 50 26.38 9.46 -13.03
CA VAL A 50 25.35 8.70 -13.77
C VAL A 50 25.13 9.27 -15.17
N TYR A 51 25.42 10.56 -15.38
CA TYR A 51 25.20 11.24 -16.65
C TYR A 51 26.28 10.98 -17.70
N ASP A 52 27.35 10.26 -17.35
CA ASP A 52 28.36 9.82 -18.31
C ASP A 52 27.83 8.71 -19.25
N ASP A 53 26.76 8.01 -18.87
CA ASP A 53 26.10 6.98 -19.68
C ASP A 53 24.61 7.31 -19.89
N ALA A 54 24.28 7.82 -21.08
CA ALA A 54 22.92 8.21 -21.44
C ALA A 54 21.92 7.04 -21.43
N GLU A 55 22.35 5.79 -21.67
CA GLU A 55 21.47 4.61 -21.60
C GLU A 55 21.18 4.27 -20.13
N GLN A 56 22.20 4.33 -19.27
CA GLN A 56 22.04 4.15 -17.83
C GLN A 56 21.07 5.18 -17.24
N VAL A 57 21.22 6.46 -17.58
CA VAL A 57 20.29 7.52 -17.12
C VAL A 57 18.86 7.18 -17.49
N LYS A 58 18.60 6.81 -18.76
CA LYS A 58 17.25 6.47 -19.21
C LYS A 58 16.65 5.33 -18.41
N GLN A 59 17.43 4.28 -18.15
CA GLN A 59 16.97 3.14 -17.36
C GLN A 59 16.65 3.53 -15.91
N VAL A 60 17.51 4.33 -15.27
CA VAL A 60 17.31 4.78 -13.90
C VAL A 60 16.07 5.68 -13.80
N VAL A 61 15.90 6.63 -14.73
CA VAL A 61 14.72 7.51 -14.79
C VAL A 61 13.44 6.71 -15.03
N ALA A 62 13.44 5.77 -15.98
CA ALA A 62 12.27 4.93 -16.24
C ALA A 62 11.88 4.10 -15.01
N THR A 63 12.86 3.46 -14.36
CA THR A 63 12.63 2.68 -13.13
C THR A 63 12.13 3.56 -11.99
N HIS A 64 12.67 4.78 -11.86
CA HIS A 64 12.27 5.74 -10.85
C HIS A 64 10.82 6.19 -11.03
N ASN A 65 10.41 6.47 -12.27
CA ASN A 65 9.03 6.84 -12.57
C ASN A 65 8.06 5.68 -12.26
N VAL A 66 8.40 4.45 -12.66
CA VAL A 66 7.59 3.27 -12.32
C VAL A 66 7.48 3.08 -10.80
N ALA A 67 8.57 3.27 -10.06
CA ALA A 67 8.54 3.17 -8.60
C ALA A 67 7.68 4.27 -7.94
N LYS A 68 7.72 5.49 -8.49
CA LYS A 68 6.85 6.61 -8.05
C LYS A 68 5.38 6.34 -8.32
N ASP A 69 5.06 5.87 -9.53
CA ASP A 69 3.69 5.52 -9.90
C ASP A 69 3.16 4.42 -8.99
N ARG A 70 3.97 3.37 -8.75
CA ARG A 70 3.61 2.28 -7.84
C ARG A 70 3.37 2.77 -6.40
N ALA A 71 4.21 3.68 -5.89
CA ALA A 71 4.03 4.26 -4.57
C ALA A 71 2.72 5.07 -4.49
N ALA A 72 2.41 5.87 -5.52
CA ALA A 72 1.17 6.63 -5.58
C ALA A 72 -0.07 5.72 -5.64
N GLU A 73 -0.03 4.65 -6.42
CA GLU A 73 -1.11 3.64 -6.49
C GLU A 73 -1.34 2.95 -5.15
N LEU A 74 -0.25 2.53 -4.49
CA LEU A 74 -0.30 1.87 -3.18
C LEU A 74 -0.83 2.82 -2.10
N PHE A 75 -0.43 4.09 -2.12
CA PHE A 75 -0.95 5.09 -1.20
C PHE A 75 -2.46 5.29 -1.38
N ALA A 76 -2.94 5.42 -2.62
CA ALA A 76 -4.37 5.51 -2.91
C ALA A 76 -5.16 4.23 -2.55
N GLU A 77 -4.52 3.07 -2.62
CA GLU A 77 -5.10 1.81 -2.12
C GLU A 77 -5.15 1.78 -0.59
N TRP A 78 -4.07 2.19 0.08
CA TRP A 78 -4.01 2.30 1.54
C TRP A 78 -5.11 3.23 2.06
N GLU A 79 -5.30 4.42 1.48
CA GLU A 79 -6.36 5.36 1.87
C GLU A 79 -7.76 4.73 1.75
N ARG A 80 -8.01 4.03 0.64
CA ARG A 80 -9.27 3.32 0.40
C ARG A 80 -9.49 2.18 1.41
N LEU A 81 -8.45 1.42 1.73
CA LEU A 81 -8.54 0.32 2.70
C LEU A 81 -8.73 0.83 4.13
N SER A 82 -8.02 1.89 4.53
CA SER A 82 -8.18 2.57 5.82
C SER A 82 -9.62 3.05 5.99
N THR A 83 -10.15 3.77 5.01
CA THR A 83 -11.56 4.25 5.04
C THR A 83 -12.56 3.08 5.16
N ARG A 84 -12.32 1.98 4.43
CA ARG A 84 -13.19 0.79 4.49
C ARG A 84 -13.09 0.08 5.83
N LEU A 85 -11.91 0.02 6.42
CA LEU A 85 -11.66 -0.58 7.73
C LEU A 85 -12.38 0.22 8.82
N GLU A 86 -12.21 1.54 8.86
CA GLU A 86 -12.90 2.43 9.80
C GLU A 86 -14.43 2.25 9.73
N ALA A 87 -14.98 2.19 8.50
CA ALA A 87 -16.40 1.94 8.31
C ALA A 87 -16.84 0.54 8.79
N ALA A 88 -15.99 -0.49 8.63
CA ALA A 88 -16.26 -1.85 9.09
C ALA A 88 -16.19 -1.97 10.61
N GLU A 89 -15.25 -1.29 11.26
CA GLU A 89 -15.11 -1.21 12.71
C GLU A 89 -16.31 -0.50 13.34
N ALA A 90 -16.75 0.63 12.75
CA ALA A 90 -17.97 1.32 13.18
C ALA A 90 -19.23 0.43 13.10
N ARG A 91 -19.36 -0.41 12.05
CA ARG A 91 -20.45 -1.41 11.94
C ARG A 91 -20.30 -2.57 12.93
N ALA A 92 -19.07 -2.90 13.32
CA ALA A 92 -18.76 -3.94 14.29
C ALA A 92 -19.00 -3.47 15.73
N GLY A 93 -19.06 -2.14 15.96
CA GLY A 93 -19.15 -1.56 17.30
C GLY A 93 -17.84 -1.71 18.08
N VAL A 94 -16.71 -1.70 17.37
CA VAL A 94 -15.35 -1.73 17.92
C VAL A 94 -14.78 -0.33 17.89
#